data_AF-A0A7Y2JL01-F1
#
_entry.id   AF-A0A7Y2JL01-F1
#
_cell.length_a   1.000
_cell.length_b   1.000
_cell.length_c   1.000
_cell.angle_alpha   90.00
_cell.angle_beta   90.00
_cell.angle_gamma   90.00
#
_symmetry.space_group_name_H-M   'P 1'
#
loop_
_entity.id
_entity.type
_entity.pdbx_description
1 polymer ?
#
loop_
_entity_poly.entity_id
_entity_poly.type
_entity_poly.pdbx_seq_one_letter_code
_entity_poly.pdbx_strand_id
1 'polypeptide(L)'
;NEAIVRIGFGGYAICYLALALSPPVFIAGAVMFLAGSCWVLTLSLLNTTIQLSTPRWVVGRVIALYQTGTFGGMAAGSWMWGALAEANGMSFALIGAGVAMGVGLAFGKMAPLPDRSEMRLDPANTFVEPELSLDIRPQSGPVMVMVDFTIDEADVPRFLDLMAERRRIRIRDGAGHWTLLRDMENPDIWSESYHVPTWVEYIRHHERRTEADIENFEKLRALHKGPHPIRVHRMIERHSVSALRTTPGRRTGAKS
;
A
#
# COMPACT_ATOMS: atom_id res chain seq x y z
N ASN A 1 -7.58 -1.85 -18.57
CA ASN A 1 -6.12 -1.59 -18.53
C ASN A 1 -5.33 -2.54 -19.42
N GLU A 2 -5.51 -3.86 -19.28
CA GLU A 2 -4.75 -4.84 -20.06
C GLU A 2 -4.93 -4.73 -21.59
N ALA A 3 -6.15 -4.41 -22.07
CA ALA A 3 -6.41 -4.17 -23.48
C ALA A 3 -5.62 -2.96 -24.05
N ILE A 4 -5.43 -1.90 -23.26
CA ILE A 4 -4.71 -0.69 -23.68
C ILE A 4 -3.22 -0.98 -23.83
N VAL A 5 -2.65 -1.76 -22.90
CA VAL A 5 -1.25 -2.20 -22.96
C VAL A 5 -1.03 -3.13 -24.16
N ARG A 6 -1.94 -4.08 -24.41
CA ARG A 6 -1.86 -4.97 -25.58
C ARG A 6 -1.96 -4.22 -26.91
N ILE A 7 -2.84 -3.22 -27.00
CA ILE A 7 -2.95 -2.34 -28.18
C ILE A 7 -1.68 -1.49 -28.34
N GLY A 8 -1.11 -0.96 -27.25
CA GLY A 8 0.12 -0.18 -27.27
C GLY A 8 1.35 -0.98 -27.74
N PHE A 9 1.55 -2.18 -27.21
CA PHE A 9 2.64 -3.09 -27.63
C PHE A 9 2.45 -3.59 -29.06
N GLY A 10 1.23 -3.95 -29.44
CA GLY A 10 0.90 -4.34 -30.82
C GLY A 10 1.14 -3.21 -31.82
N GLY A 11 0.72 -1.99 -31.48
CA GLY A 11 0.99 -0.79 -32.28
C GLY A 11 2.49 -0.54 -32.45
N TYR A 12 3.26 -0.65 -31.36
CA TYR A 12 4.71 -0.48 -31.41
C TYR A 12 5.44 -1.48 -32.31
N ALA A 13 5.05 -2.76 -32.24
CA ALA A 13 5.64 -3.80 -33.07
C ALA A 13 5.37 -3.55 -34.56
N ILE A 14 4.14 -3.14 -34.90
CA ILE A 14 3.75 -2.79 -36.28
C ILE A 14 4.52 -1.55 -36.75
N CYS A 15 4.68 -0.54 -35.90
CA CYS A 15 5.44 0.67 -36.23
C CYS A 15 6.93 0.37 -36.49
N TYR A 16 7.58 -0.48 -35.69
CA TYR A 16 8.97 -0.86 -35.93
C TYR A 16 9.17 -1.67 -37.22
N LEU A 17 8.26 -2.61 -37.51
CA LEU A 17 8.29 -3.37 -38.76
C LEU A 17 8.03 -2.48 -39.98
N ALA A 18 7.12 -1.51 -39.86
CA ALA A 18 6.86 -0.54 -40.92
C ALA A 18 8.07 0.38 -41.17
N LEU A 19 8.78 0.81 -40.11
CA LEU A 19 10.01 1.59 -40.26
C LEU A 19 11.16 0.78 -40.88
N ALA A 20 11.23 -0.52 -40.60
CA ALA A 20 12.27 -1.41 -41.15
C ALA A 20 12.21 -1.54 -42.68
N LEU A 21 11.05 -1.28 -43.28
CA LEU A 21 10.82 -1.27 -44.73
C LEU A 21 11.31 0.03 -45.41
N SER A 22 11.99 0.93 -44.68
CA SER A 22 12.47 2.23 -45.15
C SER A 22 11.41 3.05 -45.91
N PRO A 23 10.27 3.37 -45.28
CA PRO A 23 9.20 4.12 -45.92
C PRO A 23 9.58 5.59 -46.18
N PRO A 24 8.87 6.27 -47.11
CA PRO A 24 9.03 7.70 -47.36
C PRO A 24 8.91 8.54 -46.07
N VAL A 25 9.64 9.66 -45.98
CA VAL A 25 9.76 10.51 -44.78
C VAL A 25 8.41 10.87 -44.14
N PHE A 26 7.38 11.13 -44.94
CA PHE A 26 6.03 11.42 -44.46
C PHE A 26 5.36 10.25 -43.74
N ILE A 27 5.52 9.03 -44.27
CA ILE A 27 4.98 7.80 -43.67
C ILE A 27 5.78 7.46 -42.40
N ALA A 28 7.11 7.61 -42.45
CA ALA A 28 7.95 7.44 -41.26
C ALA A 28 7.54 8.40 -40.13
N GLY A 29 7.25 9.66 -40.45
CA GLY A 29 6.77 10.65 -39.48
C GLY A 29 5.44 10.28 -38.82
N ALA A 30 4.46 9.83 -39.62
CA ALA A 30 3.17 9.37 -39.09
C ALA A 30 3.31 8.15 -38.18
N VAL A 31 4.17 7.19 -38.58
CA VAL A 31 4.45 5.99 -37.78
C VAL A 31 5.16 6.34 -36.47
N MET A 32 6.13 7.26 -36.47
CA MET A 32 6.79 7.72 -35.25
C MET A 32 5.83 8.47 -34.31
N PHE A 33 4.89 9.24 -34.85
CA PHE A 33 3.86 9.91 -34.05
C PHE A 33 2.95 8.91 -33.31
N LEU A 34 2.50 7.87 -34.01
CA LEU A 34 1.70 6.80 -33.41
C LEU A 34 2.49 6.01 -32.36
N ALA A 35 3.75 5.68 -32.65
CA ALA A 35 4.65 5.04 -31.69
C ALA A 35 4.81 5.90 -30.42
N GLY A 36 5.11 7.20 -30.56
CA GLY A 36 5.23 8.12 -29.44
C GLY A 36 3.93 8.21 -28.60
N SER A 37 2.77 8.24 -29.25
CA SER A 37 1.47 8.26 -28.57
C SER A 37 1.24 6.98 -27.75
N CYS A 38 1.55 5.82 -28.33
CA CYS A 38 1.44 4.54 -27.64
C CYS A 38 2.39 4.44 -26.43
N TRP A 39 3.60 4.97 -26.57
CA TRP A 39 4.61 4.98 -25.50
C TRP A 39 4.14 5.80 -24.30
N VAL A 40 3.70 7.03 -24.58
CA VAL A 40 3.24 7.95 -23.54
C VAL A 40 2.02 7.36 -22.82
N LEU A 41 1.04 6.83 -23.55
CA LEU A 41 -0.14 6.20 -22.95
C LEU A 41 0.24 5.01 -22.05
N THR A 42 1.16 4.15 -22.51
CA THR A 42 1.60 2.97 -21.75
C THR A 42 2.35 3.38 -20.48
N LEU A 43 3.30 4.32 -20.59
CA LEU A 43 4.03 4.85 -19.43
C LEU A 43 3.12 5.55 -18.44
N SER A 44 2.17 6.37 -18.90
CA SER A 44 1.24 7.06 -18.02
C SER A 44 0.33 6.08 -17.29
N LEU A 45 -0.13 5.03 -17.96
CA LEU A 45 -0.95 3.99 -17.35
C LEU A 45 -0.15 3.17 -16.34
N LEU A 46 1.09 2.78 -16.67
CA LEU A 46 1.99 2.08 -15.75
C LEU A 46 2.30 2.92 -14.52
N ASN A 47 2.65 4.19 -14.71
CA ASN A 47 2.96 5.10 -13.62
C ASN A 47 1.75 5.30 -12.68
N THR A 48 0.56 5.51 -13.26
CA THR A 48 -0.69 5.60 -12.49
C THR A 48 -1.00 4.28 -11.77
N THR A 49 -0.82 3.14 -12.45
CA THR A 49 -1.08 1.81 -11.86
C THR A 49 -0.14 1.53 -10.69
N ILE A 50 1.15 1.83 -10.83
CA ILE A 50 2.14 1.68 -9.76
C ILE A 50 1.79 2.60 -8.58
N GLN A 51 1.42 3.84 -8.85
CA GLN A 51 1.02 4.80 -7.81
C GLN A 51 -0.23 4.35 -7.05
N LEU A 52 -1.24 3.84 -7.75
CA LEU A 52 -2.50 3.39 -7.15
C LEU A 52 -2.37 2.02 -6.46
N SER A 53 -1.49 1.14 -6.93
CA SER A 53 -1.28 -0.19 -6.34
C SER A 53 -0.27 -0.18 -5.20
N THR A 54 0.44 0.93 -5.01
CA THR A 54 1.42 1.06 -3.94
C THR A 54 0.81 1.80 -2.74
N PRO A 55 1.00 1.30 -1.50
CA PRO A 55 0.58 2.03 -0.32
C PRO A 55 1.21 3.43 -0.26
N ARG A 56 0.40 4.45 0.06
CA ARG A 56 0.81 5.87 0.09
C ARG A 56 2.07 6.16 0.92
N TRP A 57 2.35 5.34 1.94
CA TRP A 57 3.51 5.48 2.82
C TRP A 57 4.84 4.97 2.23
N VAL A 58 4.81 4.17 1.14
CA VAL A 58 6.00 3.66 0.43
C VAL A 58 6.03 4.03 -1.06
N VAL A 59 4.99 4.70 -1.56
CA VAL A 59 4.90 5.20 -2.95
C VAL A 59 6.21 5.81 -3.44
N GLY A 60 6.85 6.68 -2.67
CA GLY A 60 8.10 7.33 -3.07
C GLY A 60 9.25 6.35 -3.32
N ARG A 61 9.39 5.29 -2.49
CA ARG A 61 10.46 4.29 -2.63
C ARG A 61 10.21 3.36 -3.83
N VAL A 62 8.97 2.97 -4.04
CA VAL A 62 8.59 2.12 -5.18
C VAL A 62 8.75 2.88 -6.50
N ILE A 63 8.34 4.15 -6.56
CA ILE A 63 8.56 5.00 -7.74
C ILE A 63 10.05 5.18 -8.01
N ALA A 64 10.88 5.39 -6.98
CA ALA A 64 12.31 5.53 -7.15
C ALA A 64 12.96 4.27 -7.76
N LEU A 65 12.60 3.08 -7.26
CA LEU A 65 13.04 1.79 -7.81
C LEU A 65 12.54 1.58 -9.24
N TYR A 66 11.28 1.89 -9.50
CA TYR A 66 10.69 1.83 -10.84
C TYR A 66 11.42 2.74 -11.82
N GLN A 67 11.69 4.00 -11.47
CA GLN A 67 12.42 4.94 -12.32
C GLN A 67 13.86 4.47 -12.55
N THR A 68 14.52 3.99 -11.51
CA THR A 68 15.90 3.46 -11.62
C THR A 68 15.95 2.29 -12.60
N GLY A 69 15.02 1.34 -12.49
CA GLY A 69 14.90 0.23 -13.44
C GLY A 69 14.57 0.71 -14.85
N THR A 70 13.68 1.70 -14.99
CA THR A 70 13.26 2.24 -16.29
C THR A 70 14.42 2.96 -17.00
N PHE A 71 15.12 3.86 -16.31
CA PHE A 71 16.27 4.57 -16.87
C PHE A 71 17.46 3.64 -17.10
N GLY A 72 17.71 2.69 -16.18
CA GLY A 72 18.75 1.66 -16.36
C GLY A 72 18.47 0.77 -17.58
N GLY A 73 17.21 0.35 -17.75
CA GLY A 73 16.77 -0.41 -18.92
C GLY A 73 16.91 0.37 -20.22
N MET A 74 16.54 1.66 -20.24
CA MET A 74 16.73 2.52 -21.41
C MET A 74 18.21 2.67 -21.78
N ALA A 75 19.11 2.83 -20.80
CA ALA A 75 20.55 2.93 -21.05
C ALA A 75 21.11 1.63 -21.62
N ALA A 76 20.83 0.49 -20.97
CA ALA A 76 21.29 -0.82 -21.42
C ALA A 76 20.71 -1.19 -22.80
N GLY A 77 19.42 -0.93 -23.03
CA GLY A 77 18.76 -1.19 -24.30
C GLY A 77 19.30 -0.31 -25.43
N SER A 78 19.53 0.98 -25.19
CA SER A 78 20.10 1.89 -26.20
C SER A 78 21.52 1.46 -26.59
N TRP A 79 22.33 1.04 -25.62
CA TRP A 79 23.67 0.51 -25.90
C TRP A 79 23.61 -0.79 -26.73
N MET A 80 22.76 -1.74 -26.32
CA MET A 80 22.61 -3.03 -27.01
C MET A 80 22.11 -2.87 -28.45
N TRP A 81 21.06 -2.07 -28.68
CA TRP A 81 20.53 -1.84 -30.02
C TRP A 81 21.45 -0.96 -30.87
N GLY A 82 22.17 -0.01 -30.25
CA GLY A 82 23.20 0.78 -30.93
C GLY A 82 24.33 -0.08 -31.47
N ALA A 83 24.88 -0.97 -30.63
CA ALA A 83 25.93 -1.91 -31.04
C ALA A 83 25.44 -2.86 -32.14
N LEU A 84 24.19 -3.33 -32.06
CA LEU A 84 23.60 -4.20 -33.09
C LEU A 84 23.39 -3.48 -34.43
N ALA A 85 22.96 -2.21 -34.38
CA ALA A 85 22.77 -1.38 -35.57
C ALA A 85 24.11 -1.05 -36.26
N GLU A 86 25.17 -0.81 -35.49
CA GLU A 86 26.51 -0.55 -36.02
C GLU A 86 27.10 -1.79 -36.70
N ALA A 87 26.89 -2.98 -36.12
CA ALA A 87 27.44 -4.23 -36.66
C ALA A 87 26.65 -4.82 -37.85
N ASN A 88 25.31 -4.75 -37.84
CA ASN A 88 24.44 -5.46 -38.79
C ASN A 88 23.51 -4.54 -39.61
N GLY A 89 23.64 -3.22 -39.43
CA GLY A 89 22.82 -2.23 -40.12
C GLY A 89 21.48 -1.94 -39.45
N MET A 90 20.91 -0.78 -39.80
CA MET A 90 19.71 -0.22 -39.17
C MET A 90 18.48 -1.12 -39.28
N SER A 91 18.25 -1.75 -40.44
CA SER A 91 17.08 -2.63 -40.65
C SER A 91 17.12 -3.86 -39.74
N PHE A 92 18.30 -4.43 -39.47
CA PHE A 92 18.42 -5.62 -38.61
C PHE A 92 18.11 -5.28 -37.14
N ALA A 93 18.55 -4.11 -36.67
CA ALA A 93 18.22 -3.62 -35.34
C ALA A 93 16.72 -3.35 -35.17
N LEU A 94 16.05 -2.78 -36.18
CA LEU A 94 14.60 -2.53 -36.16
C LEU A 94 13.77 -3.82 -36.16
N ILE A 95 14.17 -4.82 -36.94
CA ILE A 95 13.53 -6.15 -36.94
C ILE A 95 13.70 -6.82 -35.57
N GLY A 96 14.91 -6.80 -35.01
CA GLY A 96 15.19 -7.34 -33.68
C GLY A 96 14.34 -6.66 -32.59
N ALA A 97 14.21 -5.33 -32.63
CA ALA A 97 13.38 -4.59 -31.70
C ALA A 97 11.89 -4.95 -31.81
N GLY A 98 11.39 -5.14 -33.05
CA GLY A 98 10.03 -5.63 -33.31
C GLY A 98 9.78 -7.04 -32.77
N VAL A 99 10.75 -7.96 -32.94
CA VAL A 99 10.67 -9.33 -32.38
C VAL A 99 10.71 -9.30 -30.85
N ALA A 100 11.58 -8.49 -30.25
CA ALA A 100 11.65 -8.34 -28.79
C ALA A 100 10.34 -7.81 -28.19
N MET A 101 9.70 -6.84 -28.87
CA MET A 101 8.35 -6.37 -28.55
C MET A 101 7.31 -7.49 -28.65
N GLY A 102 7.39 -8.34 -29.68
CA GLY A 102 6.52 -9.51 -29.84
C GLY A 102 6.69 -10.55 -28.72
N VAL A 103 7.92 -10.80 -28.28
CA VAL A 103 8.22 -11.65 -27.12
C VAL A 103 7.67 -11.02 -25.83
N GLY A 104 7.79 -9.70 -25.67
CA GLY A 104 7.17 -8.97 -24.56
C GLY A 104 5.64 -9.12 -24.51
N LEU A 105 4.98 -9.12 -25.67
CA LEU A 105 3.55 -9.40 -25.79
C LEU A 105 3.20 -10.84 -25.39
N ALA A 106 4.04 -11.81 -25.73
CA ALA A 106 3.88 -13.21 -25.35
C ALA A 106 4.04 -13.40 -23.84
N PHE A 107 5.03 -12.76 -23.21
CA PHE A 107 5.17 -12.73 -21.76
C PHE A 107 3.99 -12.06 -21.06
N GLY A 108 3.45 -10.97 -21.64
CA GLY A 108 2.23 -10.33 -21.14
C GLY A 108 0.97 -11.19 -21.22
N LYS A 109 0.97 -12.26 -22.03
CA LYS A 109 -0.10 -13.28 -22.03
C LYS A 109 0.14 -14.39 -21.00
N MET A 110 1.39 -14.69 -20.65
CA MET A 110 1.75 -15.74 -19.69
C MET A 110 1.70 -15.27 -18.24
N ALA A 111 1.86 -13.97 -17.99
CA ALA A 111 1.70 -13.34 -16.68
C ALA A 111 0.56 -12.31 -16.74
N PRO A 112 -0.72 -12.76 -16.74
CA PRO A 112 -1.84 -11.84 -16.63
C PRO A 112 -1.68 -10.99 -15.37
N LEU A 113 -1.92 -9.68 -15.50
CA LEU A 113 -2.01 -8.78 -14.36
C LEU A 113 -3.02 -9.40 -13.37
N PRO A 114 -2.62 -9.69 -12.12
CA PRO A 114 -3.53 -10.26 -11.13
C PRO A 114 -4.81 -9.44 -11.11
N ASP A 115 -5.94 -10.13 -11.21
CA ASP A 115 -7.24 -9.50 -11.29
C ASP A 115 -7.42 -8.57 -10.09
N ARG A 116 -8.00 -7.39 -10.35
CA ARG A 116 -8.19 -6.31 -9.35
C ARG A 116 -9.11 -6.74 -8.19
N SER A 117 -9.65 -7.95 -8.27
CA SER A 117 -10.57 -8.59 -7.33
C SER A 117 -9.88 -9.35 -6.20
N GLU A 118 -8.62 -9.80 -6.34
CA GLU A 118 -8.01 -10.74 -5.36
C GLU A 118 -6.92 -10.14 -4.46
N MET A 119 -6.44 -8.92 -4.73
CA MET A 119 -5.55 -8.19 -3.82
C MET A 119 -6.08 -6.78 -3.58
N ARG A 120 -7.16 -6.68 -2.80
CA ARG A 120 -7.53 -5.44 -2.11
C ARG A 120 -6.46 -5.14 -1.05
N LEU A 121 -5.41 -4.46 -1.49
CA LEU A 121 -4.41 -3.81 -0.62
C LEU A 121 -4.82 -2.37 -0.25
N ASP A 122 -6.01 -1.93 -0.67
CA ASP A 122 -6.57 -0.66 -0.24
C ASP A 122 -6.81 -0.72 1.28
N PRO A 123 -6.30 0.26 2.05
CA PRO A 123 -6.70 0.45 3.44
C PRO A 123 -8.21 0.34 3.54
N ALA A 124 -8.70 -0.55 4.40
CA ALA A 124 -10.11 -0.53 4.75
C ALA A 124 -10.38 0.85 5.35
N ASN A 125 -10.96 1.75 4.57
CA ASN A 125 -11.26 3.13 4.92
C ASN A 125 -12.44 3.18 5.91
N THR A 126 -12.45 2.27 6.87
CA THR A 126 -13.47 2.04 7.89
C THR A 126 -13.12 2.77 9.18
N PHE A 127 -11.90 3.29 9.31
CA PHE A 127 -11.52 4.08 10.48
C PHE A 127 -11.98 5.53 10.33
N VAL A 128 -13.15 5.82 10.89
CA VAL A 128 -13.58 7.20 11.18
C VAL A 128 -12.74 7.68 12.36
N GLU A 129 -11.94 8.73 12.16
CA GLU A 129 -11.18 9.38 13.23
C GLU A 129 -12.16 9.77 14.35
N PRO A 130 -12.00 9.26 15.59
CA PRO A 130 -12.89 9.60 16.68
C PRO A 130 -12.77 11.09 16.96
N GLU A 131 -13.90 11.79 17.16
CA GLU A 131 -13.88 13.17 17.64
C GLU A 131 -13.25 13.23 19.04
N LEU A 132 -11.95 13.49 19.09
CA LEU A 132 -11.25 13.68 20.35
C LEU A 132 -11.56 15.08 20.89
N SER A 133 -11.92 15.14 22.18
CA SER A 133 -12.20 16.40 22.89
C SER A 133 -10.97 17.22 23.27
N LEU A 134 -9.77 16.74 22.91
CA LEU A 134 -8.48 17.40 23.13
C LEU A 134 -7.84 17.76 21.80
N ASP A 135 -7.26 18.95 21.71
CA ASP A 135 -6.44 19.39 20.58
C ASP A 135 -5.06 18.70 20.66
N ILE A 136 -5.00 17.44 20.21
CA ILE A 136 -3.78 16.63 20.24
C ILE A 136 -2.90 17.03 19.06
N ARG A 137 -1.69 17.50 19.34
CA ARG A 137 -0.71 17.76 18.29
C ARG A 137 -0.22 16.42 17.71
N PRO A 138 0.07 16.34 16.40
CA PRO A 138 0.55 15.13 15.72
C PRO A 138 1.75 14.42 16.39
N GLN A 139 2.57 15.18 17.12
CA GLN A 139 3.81 14.74 17.78
C GLN A 139 3.62 14.45 19.27
N SER A 140 2.40 14.55 19.80
CA SER A 140 2.12 14.14 21.18
C SER A 140 2.33 12.63 21.29
N GLY A 141 3.13 12.22 22.27
CA GLY A 141 3.45 10.82 22.52
C GLY A 141 3.72 10.58 24.00
N PRO A 142 4.03 9.34 24.40
CA PRO A 142 3.58 8.07 23.82
C PRO A 142 2.07 7.90 23.98
N VAL A 143 1.42 7.20 23.04
CA VAL A 143 -0.01 6.87 23.18
C VAL A 143 -0.12 5.42 23.64
N MET A 144 -0.67 5.25 24.84
CA MET A 144 -1.08 3.96 25.38
C MET A 144 -2.51 3.70 24.94
N VAL A 145 -2.76 2.52 24.37
CA VAL A 145 -4.09 2.09 23.98
C VAL A 145 -4.45 0.87 24.80
N MET A 146 -5.58 0.94 25.49
CA MET A 146 -6.16 -0.22 26.16
C MET A 146 -7.50 -0.59 25.53
N VAL A 147 -7.72 -1.88 25.30
CA VAL A 147 -8.96 -2.40 24.73
C VAL A 147 -9.50 -3.46 25.68
N ASP A 148 -10.67 -3.18 26.24
CA ASP A 148 -11.29 -4.05 27.23
C ASP A 148 -12.30 -4.99 26.58
N PHE A 149 -12.16 -6.27 26.88
CA PHE A 149 -13.00 -7.37 26.46
C PHE A 149 -13.64 -8.03 27.69
N THR A 150 -14.90 -8.41 27.57
CA THR A 150 -15.60 -9.26 28.54
C THR A 150 -15.86 -10.60 27.88
N ILE A 151 -15.21 -11.65 28.37
CA ILE A 151 -15.16 -12.97 27.75
C ILE A 151 -15.61 -14.00 28.77
N ASP A 152 -16.60 -14.83 28.40
CA ASP A 152 -17.03 -15.96 29.23
C ASP A 152 -15.94 -17.02 29.35
N GLU A 153 -15.87 -17.70 30.49
CA GLU A 153 -14.85 -18.72 30.77
C GLU A 153 -14.80 -19.84 29.71
N ALA A 154 -15.96 -20.23 29.14
CA ALA A 154 -16.03 -21.24 28.09
C ALA A 154 -15.36 -20.83 26.77
N ASP A 155 -15.29 -19.52 26.50
CA ASP A 155 -14.75 -18.95 25.26
C ASP A 155 -13.27 -18.54 25.40
N VAL A 156 -12.70 -18.61 26.61
CA VAL A 156 -11.32 -18.19 26.92
C VAL A 156 -10.26 -18.87 26.03
N PRO A 157 -10.28 -20.20 25.79
CA PRO A 157 -9.26 -20.83 24.93
C PRO A 157 -9.25 -20.24 23.52
N ARG A 158 -10.44 -20.07 22.93
CA ARG A 158 -10.61 -19.49 21.60
C ARG A 158 -10.21 -18.03 21.55
N PHE A 159 -10.50 -17.27 22.62
CA PHE A 159 -10.08 -15.89 22.75
C PHE A 159 -8.54 -15.76 22.78
N LEU A 160 -7.86 -16.61 23.54
CA LEU A 160 -6.39 -16.59 23.63
C LEU A 160 -5.72 -16.89 22.29
N ASP A 161 -6.25 -17.83 21.50
CA ASP A 161 -5.76 -18.12 20.14
C ASP A 161 -5.87 -16.89 19.22
N LEU A 162 -7.03 -16.22 19.25
CA LEU A 162 -7.25 -15.00 18.47
C LEU A 162 -6.35 -13.85 18.96
N MET A 163 -6.09 -13.75 20.26
CA MET A 163 -5.19 -12.75 20.84
C MET A 163 -3.72 -13.01 20.48
N ALA A 164 -3.30 -14.27 20.33
CA ALA A 164 -1.96 -14.61 19.85
C ALA A 164 -1.74 -14.17 18.39
N GLU A 165 -2.76 -14.33 17.54
CA GLU A 165 -2.75 -13.76 16.19
C GLU A 165 -2.74 -12.23 16.23
N ARG A 166 -3.59 -11.62 17.05
CA ARG A 166 -3.66 -10.18 17.22
C ARG A 166 -2.35 -9.56 17.70
N ARG A 167 -1.63 -10.22 18.61
CA ARG A 167 -0.28 -9.80 19.02
C ARG A 167 0.68 -9.71 17.84
N ARG A 168 0.68 -10.70 16.94
CA ARG A 168 1.54 -10.69 15.75
C ARG A 168 1.20 -9.52 14.82
N ILE A 169 -0.10 -9.25 14.64
CA ILE A 169 -0.59 -8.10 13.86
C ILE A 169 -0.10 -6.79 14.47
N ARG A 170 -0.25 -6.60 15.79
CA ARG A 170 0.19 -5.40 16.52
C ARG A 170 1.69 -5.14 16.37
N ILE A 171 2.52 -6.18 16.56
CA ILE A 171 3.98 -6.04 16.45
C ILE A 171 4.40 -5.74 15.01
N ARG A 172 3.81 -6.41 14.02
CA ARG A 172 4.04 -6.15 12.58
C ARG A 172 3.76 -4.70 12.23
N ASP A 173 2.70 -4.13 12.80
CA ASP A 173 2.26 -2.76 12.51
C ASP A 173 3.04 -1.69 13.29
N GLY A 174 4.00 -2.09 14.12
CA GLY A 174 4.92 -1.22 14.86
C GLY A 174 4.49 -0.87 16.28
N ALA A 175 3.48 -1.56 16.84
CA ALA A 175 3.13 -1.40 18.24
C ALA A 175 4.18 -2.07 19.15
N GLY A 176 4.61 -1.35 20.18
CA GLY A 176 5.53 -1.83 21.20
C GLY A 176 4.81 -2.25 22.48
N HIS A 177 5.52 -2.97 23.35
CA HIS A 177 5.07 -3.30 24.72
C HIS A 177 3.68 -3.93 24.81
N TRP A 178 3.32 -4.76 23.82
CA TRP A 178 2.04 -5.47 23.83
C TRP A 178 1.95 -6.38 25.05
N THR A 179 0.86 -6.24 25.80
CA THR A 179 0.53 -7.06 26.97
C THR A 179 -0.95 -7.39 26.96
N LEU A 180 -1.28 -8.61 27.37
CA LEU A 180 -2.65 -9.01 27.66
C LEU A 180 -2.79 -9.17 29.17
N LEU A 181 -3.70 -8.40 29.76
CA LEU A 181 -3.99 -8.41 31.18
C LEU A 181 -5.33 -9.11 31.42
N ARG A 182 -5.42 -9.82 32.54
CA ARG A 182 -6.68 -10.34 33.08
C ARG A 182 -6.94 -9.62 34.39
N ASP A 183 -8.15 -9.09 34.55
CA ASP A 183 -8.54 -8.47 35.81
C ASP A 183 -8.67 -9.55 36.90
N MET A 184 -8.06 -9.31 38.05
CA MET A 184 -8.09 -10.21 39.20
C MET A 184 -9.36 -10.07 40.03
N GLU A 185 -9.98 -8.89 40.02
CA GLU A 185 -11.26 -8.63 40.69
C GLU A 185 -12.43 -9.13 39.85
N ASN A 186 -12.31 -9.03 38.52
CA ASN A 186 -13.31 -9.51 37.56
C ASN A 186 -12.66 -10.44 36.52
N PRO A 187 -12.60 -11.76 36.77
CA PRO A 187 -11.90 -12.71 35.89
C PRO A 187 -12.41 -12.79 34.45
N ASP A 188 -13.60 -12.27 34.17
CA ASP A 188 -14.19 -12.22 32.82
C ASP A 188 -13.65 -11.03 31.99
N ILE A 189 -12.99 -10.07 32.64
CA ILE A 189 -12.45 -8.87 31.98
C ILE A 189 -10.99 -9.10 31.57
N TRP A 190 -10.73 -8.90 30.30
CA TRP A 190 -9.41 -8.97 29.69
C TRP A 190 -9.09 -7.66 28.99
N SER A 191 -7.91 -7.11 29.24
CA SER A 191 -7.46 -5.84 28.65
C SER A 191 -6.23 -6.07 27.77
N GLU A 192 -6.35 -5.76 26.48
CA GLU A 192 -5.20 -5.62 25.58
C GLU A 192 -4.56 -4.25 25.82
N SER A 193 -3.26 -4.19 26.11
CA SER A 193 -2.50 -2.95 26.25
C SER A 193 -1.32 -2.92 25.28
N TYR A 194 -1.13 -1.79 24.59
CA TYR A 194 0.02 -1.58 23.71
C TYR A 194 0.39 -0.10 23.58
N HIS A 195 1.66 0.16 23.28
CA HIS A 195 2.20 1.50 23.11
C HIS A 195 2.46 1.81 21.63
N VAL A 196 2.18 3.04 21.24
CA VAL A 196 2.64 3.60 19.98
C VAL A 196 3.39 4.92 20.21
N PRO A 197 4.49 5.19 19.48
CA PRO A 197 5.36 6.35 19.72
C PRO A 197 4.66 7.71 19.65
N THR A 198 3.71 7.89 18.74
CA THR A 198 3.01 9.17 18.54
C THR A 198 1.57 8.96 18.10
N TRP A 199 0.74 10.02 18.24
CA TRP A 199 -0.63 10.03 17.71
C TRP A 199 -0.70 9.79 16.19
N VAL A 200 0.24 10.34 15.41
CA VAL A 200 0.32 10.06 13.96
C VAL A 200 0.61 8.60 13.69
N GLU A 201 1.45 7.95 14.49
CA GLU A 201 1.69 6.51 14.36
C GLU A 201 0.50 5.67 14.79
N TYR A 202 -0.30 6.13 15.76
CA TYR A 202 -1.59 5.52 16.08
C TYR A 202 -2.55 5.55 14.88
N ILE A 203 -2.71 6.71 14.24
CA ILE A 203 -3.55 6.87 13.03
C ILE A 203 -3.03 5.98 11.91
N ARG A 204 -1.73 6.06 11.61
CA ARG A 204 -1.10 5.24 10.55
C ARG A 204 -1.20 3.74 10.83
N HIS A 205 -1.12 3.32 12.09
CA HIS A 205 -1.36 1.93 12.47
C HIS A 205 -2.78 1.50 12.10
N HIS A 206 -3.78 2.37 12.23
CA HIS A 206 -5.16 2.03 11.88
C HIS A 206 -5.40 1.99 10.36
N GLU A 207 -4.68 2.81 9.59
CA GLU A 207 -4.72 2.85 8.12
C GLU A 207 -4.00 1.66 7.45
N ARG A 208 -3.06 0.99 8.11
CA ARG A 208 -2.34 -0.18 7.54
C ARG A 208 -3.07 -1.51 7.69
N ARG A 209 -4.27 -1.52 8.28
CA ARG A 209 -5.01 -2.77 8.54
C ARG A 209 -5.44 -3.45 7.25
N THR A 210 -5.09 -4.73 7.14
CA THR A 210 -5.49 -5.65 6.07
C THR A 210 -6.87 -6.26 6.37
N GLU A 211 -7.51 -6.87 5.36
CA GLU A 211 -8.81 -7.55 5.55
C GLU A 211 -8.75 -8.69 6.57
N ALA A 212 -7.64 -9.43 6.62
CA ALA A 212 -7.41 -10.47 7.62
C ALA A 212 -7.37 -9.90 9.05
N ASP A 213 -6.86 -8.67 9.23
CA ASP A 213 -6.83 -8.01 10.54
C ASP A 213 -8.24 -7.58 10.98
N ILE A 214 -9.13 -7.28 10.03
CA ILE A 214 -10.54 -6.96 10.29
C ILE A 214 -11.28 -8.24 10.70
N GLU A 215 -11.07 -9.34 9.98
CA GLU A 215 -11.68 -10.63 10.29
C GLU A 215 -11.30 -11.12 11.70
N ASN A 216 -10.03 -10.96 12.10
CA ASN A 216 -9.60 -11.26 13.47
C ASN A 216 -10.32 -10.37 14.50
N PHE A 217 -10.46 -9.06 14.23
CA PHE A 217 -11.17 -8.14 15.12
C PHE A 217 -12.67 -8.47 15.23
N GLU A 218 -13.32 -8.87 14.13
CA GLU A 218 -14.73 -9.28 14.13
C GLU A 218 -14.96 -10.57 14.93
N LYS A 219 -14.07 -11.56 14.79
CA LYS A 219 -14.10 -12.79 15.60
C LYS A 219 -13.97 -12.46 17.08
N LEU A 220 -13.06 -11.55 17.47
CA LEU A 220 -12.93 -11.09 18.85
C LEU A 220 -14.16 -10.33 19.34
N ARG A 221 -14.76 -9.51 18.47
CA ARG A 221 -16.01 -8.80 18.78
C ARG A 221 -17.18 -9.76 19.01
N ALA A 222 -17.24 -10.87 18.28
CA ALA A 222 -18.27 -11.88 18.48
C ALA A 222 -18.15 -12.63 19.81
N LEU A 223 -16.94 -12.72 20.38
CA LEU A 223 -16.70 -13.34 21.70
C LEU A 223 -16.96 -12.38 22.87
N HIS A 224 -17.01 -11.06 22.61
CA HIS A 224 -17.26 -10.06 23.65
C HIS A 224 -18.73 -10.07 24.08
N LYS A 225 -18.99 -10.41 25.34
CA LYS A 225 -20.34 -10.50 25.93
C LYS A 225 -20.66 -9.37 26.93
N GLY A 226 -19.82 -8.34 26.97
CA GLY A 226 -20.04 -7.22 27.87
C GLY A 226 -21.31 -6.42 27.53
N PRO A 227 -21.95 -5.77 28.52
CA PRO A 227 -23.17 -4.98 28.32
C PRO A 227 -22.96 -3.72 27.46
N HIS A 228 -21.71 -3.37 27.20
CA HIS A 228 -21.31 -2.24 26.38
C HIS A 228 -20.44 -2.71 25.21
N PRO A 229 -20.43 -1.98 24.08
CA PRO A 229 -19.48 -2.24 23.01
C PRO A 229 -18.05 -2.15 23.54
N ILE A 230 -17.13 -2.89 22.90
CA ILE A 230 -15.69 -2.94 23.23
C ILE A 230 -15.19 -1.51 23.51
N ARG A 231 -14.71 -1.29 24.74
CA ARG A 231 -14.22 0.01 25.16
C ARG A 231 -12.76 0.14 24.74
N VAL A 232 -12.47 1.20 24.00
CA VAL A 232 -11.10 1.53 23.58
C VAL A 232 -10.67 2.79 24.29
N HIS A 233 -9.81 2.63 25.28
CA HIS A 233 -9.17 3.69 26.02
C HIS A 233 -7.92 4.15 25.27
N ARG A 234 -7.83 5.46 25.02
CA ARG A 234 -6.65 6.10 24.41
C ARG A 234 -6.09 7.08 25.42
N MET A 235 -4.91 6.78 25.93
CA MET A 235 -4.27 7.55 26.99
C MET A 235 -2.94 8.10 26.47
N ILE A 236 -2.62 9.35 26.83
CA ILE A 236 -1.29 9.91 26.59
C ILE A 236 -0.46 9.62 27.84
N GLU A 237 0.61 8.85 27.66
CA GLU A 237 1.51 8.49 28.75
C GLU A 237 2.36 9.71 29.15
N ARG A 238 2.43 10.00 30.45
CA ARG A 238 3.28 11.08 30.99
C ARG A 238 4.25 10.47 31.99
N HIS A 239 5.52 10.37 31.59
CA HIS A 239 6.58 9.69 32.35
C HIS A 239 7.07 10.52 33.56
N SER A 240 6.70 11.81 33.66
CA SER A 240 6.98 12.64 34.82
C SER A 240 5.85 13.66 35.08
N VAL A 241 5.44 13.78 36.34
CA VAL A 241 4.50 14.84 36.81
C VAL A 241 5.25 16.18 36.99
N SER A 242 6.59 16.17 36.92
CA SER A 242 7.45 17.35 37.07
C SER A 242 7.68 18.07 35.75
N ALA A 243 6.68 18.83 35.29
CA ALA A 243 6.78 20.07 34.50
C ALA A 243 5.41 20.40 33.90
N LEU A 244 4.54 20.99 34.71
CA LEU A 244 3.34 21.68 34.24
C LEU A 244 3.75 22.85 33.32
N ARG A 245 3.83 22.64 32.01
CA ARG A 245 3.90 23.76 31.06
C ARG A 245 3.23 23.56 29.71
N THR A 246 2.79 22.35 29.35
CA THR A 246 2.03 22.10 28.11
C THR A 246 0.92 21.08 28.35
N THR A 247 -0.12 21.49 29.09
CA THR A 247 -1.39 20.75 29.09
C THR A 247 -2.20 21.22 27.88
N PRO A 248 -2.53 20.35 26.91
CA PRO A 248 -3.48 20.71 25.86
C PRO A 248 -4.83 21.04 26.51
N GLY A 249 -5.39 22.21 26.20
CA GLY A 249 -6.67 22.63 26.74
C GLY A 249 -7.81 21.76 26.20
N ARG A 250 -8.86 21.59 27.00
CA ARG A 250 -10.13 20.99 26.57
C ARG A 250 -10.72 21.87 25.46
N ARG A 251 -11.13 21.28 24.33
CA ARG A 251 -11.75 22.02 23.24
C ARG A 251 -13.10 22.56 23.72
N THR A 252 -13.19 23.87 23.98
CA THR A 252 -14.47 24.53 24.29
C THR A 252 -15.26 24.61 23.00
N GLY A 253 -16.37 23.89 22.92
CA GLY A 253 -17.27 23.92 21.77
C GLY A 253 -17.81 25.32 21.55
N ALA A 254 -17.48 25.92 20.40
CA ALA A 254 -18.29 27.00 19.84
C ALA A 254 -19.43 26.35 19.06
N LYS A 255 -20.61 26.32 19.66
CA LYS A 255 -21.86 26.20 18.93
C LYS A 255 -22.11 27.52 18.19
N SER A 256 -22.22 27.46 16.87
CA SER A 256 -23.28 28.11 16.08
C SER A 256 -23.32 27.50 14.69
#